data_AF-B1Y6P2-F1
#
_entry.id   AF-B1Y6P2-F1
#
_cell.length_a   1.000
_cell.length_b   1.000
_cell.length_c   1.000
_cell.angle_alpha   90.00
_cell.angle_beta   90.00
_cell.angle_gamma   90.00
#
_symmetry.space_group_name_H-M   'P 1'
#
loop_
_entity.id
_entity.type
_entity.pdbx_description
1 polymer ?
#
loop_
_entity_poly.entity_id
_entity_poly.type
_entity_poly.pdbx_seq_one_letter_code
_entity_poly.pdbx_strand_id
1 'polypeptide(L)'
;MPLPTSVHEPADLPPSPADHDTVLRAAGRTLADAWRCGPAFGSLCRVCRRWQRSALCEPCLRLHAAPVPRCGRCAIEVATGVAQCADCMRRPPPMSATFAAVDYGYPWDALIARFKFNEAVELARPLTGLMTRGLAAAFDAGLPRPDLIVPAPLTPERLRERGYNQAWELARRLGRAFDLAARHDLVERVIGGAHQAALHGDERRRQVRGAYALTAAGQIAVAARHVAIVDDVMTTGATLAELALTLQRGGAASVQAWVLARTPAR
;
A
#
# COMPACT_ATOMS: atom_id res chain seq x y z
N MET A 1 39.37 55.98 -26.89
CA MET A 1 39.02 55.12 -25.73
C MET A 1 38.75 53.73 -26.26
N PRO A 2 39.58 52.72 -25.94
CA PRO A 2 39.36 51.35 -26.38
C PRO A 2 38.36 50.64 -25.45
N LEU A 3 37.58 49.71 -26.01
CA LEU A 3 36.63 48.86 -25.31
C LEU A 3 37.35 47.81 -24.44
N PRO A 4 36.78 47.38 -23.30
CA PRO A 4 37.38 46.36 -22.45
C PRO A 4 37.17 44.96 -23.05
N THR A 5 38.25 44.20 -23.10
CA THR A 5 38.28 42.76 -23.37
C THR A 5 37.82 41.99 -22.13
N SER A 6 36.68 41.31 -22.23
CA SER A 6 36.24 40.33 -21.23
C SER A 6 37.00 39.03 -21.42
N VAL A 7 37.86 38.70 -20.46
CA VAL A 7 38.44 37.36 -20.29
C VAL A 7 37.35 36.41 -19.75
N HIS A 8 37.06 35.35 -20.50
CA HIS A 8 36.25 34.22 -20.03
C HIS A 8 37.14 33.26 -19.22
N GLU A 9 36.85 33.07 -17.93
CA GLU A 9 37.34 31.93 -17.14
C GLU A 9 36.73 30.62 -17.67
N PRO A 10 37.52 29.54 -17.82
CA PRO A 10 36.96 28.23 -18.14
C PRO A 10 36.33 27.61 -16.88
N ALA A 11 35.06 27.21 -17.01
CA ALA A 11 34.37 26.43 -15.98
C ALA A 11 35.05 25.08 -15.76
N ASP A 12 35.22 24.69 -14.50
CA ASP A 12 35.77 23.40 -14.07
C ASP A 12 35.04 22.23 -14.74
N LEU A 13 35.77 21.50 -15.61
CA LEU A 13 35.34 20.22 -16.14
C LEU A 13 35.40 19.15 -15.06
N PRO A 14 34.39 18.25 -14.94
CA PRO A 14 34.51 17.10 -14.06
C PRO A 14 35.66 16.19 -14.52
N PRO A 15 36.35 15.50 -13.59
CA PRO A 15 37.50 14.68 -13.93
C PRO A 15 37.16 13.54 -14.90
N SER A 16 38.08 13.29 -15.82
CA SER A 16 38.08 12.23 -16.84
C SER A 16 37.94 10.82 -16.23
N PRO A 17 37.35 9.82 -16.92
CA PRO A 17 37.01 8.49 -16.37
C PRO A 17 38.21 7.56 -16.11
N ALA A 18 39.43 8.09 -15.98
CA ALA A 18 40.66 7.30 -15.92
C ALA A 18 40.94 6.61 -14.58
N ASP A 19 40.08 6.72 -13.56
CA ASP A 19 40.35 6.20 -12.20
C ASP A 19 39.47 5.03 -11.75
N HIS A 20 38.80 4.34 -12.68
CA HIS A 20 38.11 3.09 -12.34
C HIS A 20 39.09 1.92 -12.06
N ASP A 21 40.27 1.93 -12.68
CA ASP A 21 41.23 0.84 -12.60
C ASP A 21 42.04 0.85 -11.28
N THR A 22 42.21 2.03 -10.68
CA THR A 22 42.98 2.25 -9.44
C THR A 22 42.25 1.71 -8.21
N VAL A 23 40.92 1.83 -8.16
CA VAL A 23 40.09 1.37 -7.03
C VAL A 23 39.98 -0.17 -6.98
N LEU A 24 40.07 -0.84 -8.13
CA LEU A 24 39.92 -2.30 -8.22
C LEU A 24 41.20 -3.07 -7.84
N ARG A 25 42.39 -2.46 -7.99
CA ARG A 25 43.68 -3.13 -7.71
C ARG A 25 43.99 -3.29 -6.22
N ALA A 26 43.36 -2.52 -5.33
CA ALA A 26 43.59 -2.60 -3.89
C ALA A 26 42.98 -3.85 -3.21
N ALA A 27 42.15 -4.64 -3.91
CA ALA A 27 41.38 -5.73 -3.30
C ALA A 27 41.73 -7.14 -3.82
N GLY A 28 42.71 -7.29 -4.72
CA GLY A 28 43.14 -8.61 -5.21
C GLY A 28 42.05 -9.46 -5.89
N ARG A 29 41.01 -8.82 -6.47
CA ARG A 29 39.93 -9.52 -7.21
C ARG A 29 40.06 -9.20 -8.68
N THR A 30 39.96 -10.22 -9.53
CA THR A 30 40.00 -10.01 -10.98
C THR A 30 38.70 -9.34 -11.45
N LEU A 31 38.78 -8.53 -12.52
CA LEU A 31 37.59 -7.95 -13.16
C LEU A 31 36.53 -9.01 -13.48
N ALA A 32 36.92 -10.26 -13.75
CA ALA A 32 36.03 -11.38 -14.05
C ALA A 32 35.18 -11.84 -12.84
N ASP A 33 35.61 -11.61 -11.60
CA ASP A 33 34.86 -11.98 -10.39
C ASP A 33 33.75 -10.97 -10.07
N ALA A 34 33.89 -9.72 -10.53
CA ALA A 34 32.88 -8.68 -10.36
C ALA A 34 31.58 -8.98 -11.14
N TRP A 35 31.64 -9.79 -12.21
CA TRP A 35 30.50 -10.18 -13.04
C TRP A 35 29.73 -11.40 -12.52
N ARG A 36 30.28 -12.16 -11.54
CA ARG A 36 29.65 -13.38 -11.00
C ARG A 36 28.62 -13.10 -9.90
N CYS A 37 28.64 -11.91 -9.32
CA CYS A 37 27.52 -11.36 -8.57
C CYS A 37 26.60 -10.69 -9.58
N GLY A 38 25.56 -11.40 -10.06
CA GLY A 38 24.52 -10.80 -10.87
C GLY A 38 24.06 -9.48 -10.24
N PRO A 39 23.75 -8.43 -11.03
CA PRO A 39 23.51 -7.11 -10.51
C PRO A 39 22.42 -7.20 -9.45
N ALA A 40 22.81 -7.07 -8.18
CA ALA A 40 21.91 -6.54 -7.18
C ALA A 40 21.72 -5.09 -7.62
N PHE A 41 20.82 -4.87 -8.58
CA PHE A 41 20.52 -3.56 -9.12
C PHE A 41 20.12 -2.70 -7.94
N GLY A 42 21.09 -1.96 -7.43
CA GLY A 42 20.82 -1.03 -6.36
C GLY A 42 19.87 0.00 -6.91
N SER A 43 18.95 0.47 -6.07
CA SER A 43 18.07 1.56 -6.45
C SER A 43 18.30 2.73 -5.52
N LEU A 44 17.77 3.90 -5.87
CA LEU A 44 17.70 5.02 -4.94
C LEU A 44 16.46 4.83 -4.07
N CYS A 45 16.59 5.04 -2.76
CA CYS A 45 15.44 5.04 -1.86
C CYS A 45 14.43 6.08 -2.37
N ARG A 46 13.15 5.69 -2.48
CA ARG A 46 12.09 6.56 -3.00
C ARG A 46 11.74 7.71 -2.04
N VAL A 47 12.30 7.71 -0.82
CA VAL A 47 12.17 8.77 0.18
C VAL A 47 13.47 9.58 0.27
N CYS A 48 14.54 9.03 0.84
CA CYS A 48 15.79 9.78 1.10
C CYS A 48 16.80 9.78 -0.05
N ARG A 49 16.51 9.10 -1.17
CA ARG A 49 17.39 8.99 -2.35
C ARG A 49 18.77 8.35 -2.11
N ARG A 50 19.06 7.81 -0.91
CA ARG A 50 20.28 7.02 -0.68
C ARG A 50 20.27 5.72 -1.50
N TRP A 51 21.41 5.31 -2.03
CA TRP A 51 21.60 4.03 -2.72
C TRP A 51 21.40 2.84 -1.77
N GLN A 52 20.69 1.80 -2.23
CA GLN A 52 20.33 0.62 -1.44
C GLN A 52 20.08 -0.60 -2.33
N ARG A 53 19.51 -1.69 -1.79
CA ARG A 53 18.99 -2.85 -2.55
C ARG A 53 17.47 -2.92 -2.68
N SER A 54 16.73 -2.01 -2.07
CA SER A 54 15.27 -2.04 -1.98
C SER A 54 14.69 -0.64 -2.04
N ALA A 55 13.64 -0.42 -2.83
CA ALA A 55 13.06 0.89 -3.10
C ALA A 55 12.76 1.75 -1.84
N LEU A 56 12.57 1.12 -0.67
CA LEU A 56 12.54 1.79 0.63
C LEU A 56 13.68 1.23 1.51
N CYS A 57 14.50 2.12 2.08
CA CYS A 57 15.57 1.72 3.00
C CYS A 57 15.03 1.61 4.44
N GLU A 58 15.68 0.77 5.24
CA GLU A 58 15.29 0.53 6.63
C GLU A 58 15.24 1.82 7.49
N PRO A 59 16.18 2.78 7.36
CA PRO A 59 16.07 4.05 8.08
C PRO A 59 14.79 4.83 7.77
N CYS A 60 14.39 4.92 6.50
CA CYS A 60 13.15 5.61 6.12
C CYS A 60 11.91 4.83 6.58
N LEU A 61 11.95 3.50 6.54
CA LEU A 61 10.86 2.67 7.06
C LEU A 61 10.66 2.90 8.56
N ARG A 62 11.74 2.90 9.36
CA ARG A 62 11.65 3.15 10.80
C ARG A 62 11.16 4.56 11.14
N LEU A 63 11.60 5.56 10.36
CA LEU A 63 11.20 6.95 10.59
C LEU A 63 9.74 7.21 10.24
N HIS A 64 9.26 6.65 9.12
CA HIS A 64 7.96 7.03 8.56
C HIS A 64 6.86 5.98 8.76
N ALA A 65 7.20 4.75 9.14
CA ALA A 65 6.24 3.68 9.43
C ALA A 65 6.39 3.14 10.85
N ALA A 66 6.74 4.01 11.80
CA ALA A 66 6.70 3.66 13.21
C ALA A 66 5.27 3.21 13.58
N PRO A 67 5.10 2.07 14.27
CA PRO A 67 3.79 1.65 14.74
C PRO A 67 3.21 2.68 15.71
N VAL A 68 1.92 2.96 15.57
CA VAL A 68 1.14 3.81 16.48
C VAL A 68 -0.05 3.00 17.02
N PRO A 69 -0.56 3.30 18.23
CA PRO A 69 -1.78 2.67 18.71
C PRO A 69 -2.96 3.05 17.81
N ARG A 70 -3.75 2.05 17.39
CA ARG A 70 -4.86 2.23 16.46
C ARG A 70 -6.14 1.65 17.03
N CYS A 71 -7.25 2.31 16.75
CA CYS A 71 -8.59 1.78 17.00
C CYS A 71 -8.76 0.43 16.29
N GLY A 72 -9.11 -0.62 17.03
CA GLY A 72 -9.27 -1.97 16.46
C GLY A 72 -10.37 -2.08 15.40
N ARG A 73 -11.31 -1.12 15.34
CA ARG A 73 -12.43 -1.12 14.39
C ARG A 73 -12.16 -0.36 13.09
N CYS A 74 -11.56 0.83 13.16
CA CYS A 74 -11.38 1.70 12.00
C CYS A 74 -9.92 2.09 11.74
N ALA A 75 -8.98 1.58 12.52
CA ALA A 75 -7.54 1.84 12.44
C ALA A 75 -7.11 3.31 12.56
N ILE A 76 -8.00 4.22 12.98
CA ILE A 76 -7.62 5.60 13.30
C ILE A 76 -6.70 5.59 14.51
N GLU A 77 -5.71 6.48 14.53
CA GLU A 77 -4.80 6.61 15.67
C GLU A 77 -5.58 6.96 16.94
N VAL A 78 -5.17 6.35 18.04
CA VAL A 78 -5.76 6.55 19.37
C VAL A 78 -4.64 6.63 20.41
N ALA A 79 -4.94 7.12 21.60
CA ALA A 79 -3.98 7.10 22.69
C ALA A 79 -3.63 5.67 23.12
N THR A 80 -2.42 5.47 23.64
CA THR A 80 -1.99 4.17 24.20
C THR A 80 -2.99 3.64 25.23
N GLY A 81 -3.35 2.36 25.12
CA GLY A 81 -4.33 1.71 26.00
C GLY A 81 -5.79 1.88 25.54
N VAL A 82 -6.07 2.72 24.53
CA VAL A 82 -7.41 2.85 23.96
C VAL A 82 -7.62 1.80 22.87
N ALA A 83 -8.54 0.86 23.07
CA ALA A 83 -8.84 -0.18 22.08
C ALA A 83 -9.73 0.33 20.92
N GLN A 84 -10.61 1.30 21.19
CA GLN A 84 -11.62 1.77 20.23
C GLN A 84 -11.86 3.27 20.37
N CYS A 85 -11.92 3.99 19.24
CA CYS A 85 -12.23 5.43 19.24
C CYS A 85 -13.71 5.71 19.55
N ALA A 86 -14.01 6.94 19.98
CA ALA A 86 -15.36 7.36 20.35
C ALA A 86 -16.40 7.15 19.22
N ASP A 87 -16.03 7.42 17.97
CA ASP A 87 -16.93 7.22 16.83
C ASP A 87 -17.29 5.76 16.63
N CYS A 88 -16.32 4.86 16.73
CA CYS A 88 -16.59 3.43 16.60
C CYS A 88 -17.38 2.90 17.79
N MET A 89 -17.20 3.43 19.00
CA MET A 89 -18.02 3.03 20.16
C MET A 89 -19.48 3.43 19.96
N ARG A 90 -19.74 4.62 19.40
CA ARG A 90 -21.10 5.09 19.09
C ARG A 90 -21.73 4.38 17.89
N ARG A 91 -20.93 4.13 16.86
CA ARG A 91 -21.40 3.57 15.58
C ARG A 91 -20.33 2.64 15.01
N PRO A 92 -20.32 1.36 15.42
CA PRO A 92 -19.31 0.42 14.96
C PRO A 92 -19.44 0.20 13.44
N PRO A 93 -18.32 0.22 12.69
CA PRO A 93 -18.34 -0.17 11.28
C PRO A 93 -18.62 -1.68 11.15
N PRO A 94 -19.06 -2.16 9.97
CA PRO A 94 -19.38 -3.58 9.77
C PRO A 94 -18.16 -4.50 9.86
N MET A 95 -16.95 -3.99 9.61
CA MET A 95 -15.72 -4.77 9.75
C MET A 95 -15.47 -5.12 11.22
N SER A 96 -15.18 -6.39 11.50
CA SER A 96 -14.86 -6.90 12.84
C SER A 96 -13.56 -6.31 13.38
N ALA A 97 -12.58 -6.11 12.50
CA ALA A 97 -11.32 -5.43 12.78
C ALA A 97 -10.80 -4.69 11.54
N THR A 98 -10.00 -3.65 11.75
CA THR A 98 -9.25 -2.99 10.67
C THR A 98 -7.77 -2.88 11.04
N PHE A 99 -6.90 -3.32 10.13
CA PHE A 99 -5.46 -3.09 10.17
C PHE A 99 -5.08 -1.99 9.18
N ALA A 100 -4.23 -1.05 9.61
CA ALA A 100 -3.59 -0.09 8.73
C ALA A 100 -2.08 -0.10 8.98
N ALA A 101 -1.28 -0.20 7.91
CA ALA A 101 0.16 -0.27 8.06
C ALA A 101 0.75 1.10 8.46
N VAL A 102 0.21 2.19 7.91
CA VAL A 102 0.66 3.58 8.13
C VAL A 102 -0.50 4.57 8.06
N ASP A 103 -0.25 5.80 8.48
CA ASP A 103 -1.15 6.91 8.19
C ASP A 103 -0.95 7.42 6.77
N TYR A 104 -2.05 7.89 6.18
CA TYR A 104 -2.02 8.54 4.87
C TYR A 104 -1.51 9.97 5.04
N GLY A 105 -0.25 10.15 4.70
CA GLY A 105 0.51 11.39 4.74
C GLY A 105 1.93 11.14 4.23
N TYR A 106 2.81 12.13 4.34
CA TYR A 106 4.19 11.98 3.87
C TYR A 106 4.91 10.80 4.55
N PRO A 107 5.68 9.97 3.82
CA PRO A 107 5.89 9.95 2.37
C PRO A 107 4.91 9.00 1.63
N TRP A 108 3.97 8.40 2.35
CA TRP A 108 3.10 7.33 1.87
C TRP A 108 2.08 7.81 0.85
N ASP A 109 1.54 9.01 1.03
CA ASP A 109 0.63 9.65 0.09
C ASP A 109 1.20 9.68 -1.34
N ALA A 110 2.43 10.17 -1.50
CA ALA A 110 3.10 10.27 -2.79
C ALA A 110 3.48 8.88 -3.36
N LEU A 111 3.96 7.96 -2.51
CA LEU A 111 4.31 6.61 -2.92
C LEU A 111 3.07 5.82 -3.37
N ILE A 112 1.97 5.96 -2.64
CA ILE A 112 0.69 5.32 -2.98
C ILE A 112 0.09 5.96 -4.23
N ALA A 113 0.16 7.28 -4.39
CA ALA A 113 -0.29 7.94 -5.62
C ALA A 113 0.47 7.43 -6.85
N ARG A 114 1.80 7.28 -6.75
CA ARG A 114 2.62 6.68 -7.82
C ARG A 114 2.22 5.23 -8.11
N PHE A 115 1.97 4.45 -7.06
CA PHE A 115 1.46 3.08 -7.18
C PHE A 115 0.01 3.04 -7.73
N LYS A 116 -0.78 4.11 -7.62
CA LYS A 116 -2.13 4.16 -8.20
C LYS A 116 -2.15 4.54 -9.68
N PHE A 117 -1.30 5.47 -10.08
CA PHE A 117 -1.50 6.21 -11.33
C PHE A 117 -0.30 6.23 -12.27
N ASN A 118 0.93 5.97 -11.79
CA ASN A 118 2.15 6.12 -12.58
C ASN A 118 2.78 4.78 -12.95
N GLU A 119 1.96 3.73 -13.04
CA GLU A 119 2.38 2.36 -13.37
C GLU A 119 3.55 1.82 -12.53
N ALA A 120 3.74 2.38 -11.32
CA ALA A 120 4.86 2.05 -10.46
C ALA A 120 4.62 0.72 -9.69
N VAL A 121 4.32 -0.35 -10.41
CA VAL A 121 4.04 -1.70 -9.87
C VAL A 121 5.24 -2.23 -9.08
N GLU A 122 6.45 -1.74 -9.34
CA GLU A 122 7.63 -2.07 -8.55
C GLU A 122 7.50 -1.67 -7.08
N LEU A 123 6.63 -0.71 -6.76
CA LEU A 123 6.28 -0.32 -5.39
C LEU A 123 5.40 -1.37 -4.68
N ALA A 124 4.75 -2.29 -5.40
CA ALA A 124 3.92 -3.32 -4.78
C ALA A 124 4.71 -4.16 -3.76
N ARG A 125 5.97 -4.52 -4.07
CA ARG A 125 6.82 -5.31 -3.17
C ARG A 125 7.16 -4.57 -1.86
N PRO A 126 7.78 -3.38 -1.87
CA PRO A 126 8.09 -2.67 -0.63
C PRO A 126 6.84 -2.27 0.16
N LEU A 127 5.75 -1.89 -0.51
CA LEU A 127 4.49 -1.53 0.16
C LEU A 127 3.80 -2.74 0.80
N THR A 128 3.76 -3.88 0.11
CA THR A 128 3.26 -5.13 0.72
C THR A 128 4.16 -5.57 1.86
N GLY A 129 5.49 -5.44 1.73
CA GLY A 129 6.42 -5.79 2.81
C GLY A 129 6.16 -5.00 4.11
N LEU A 130 5.68 -3.77 4.00
CA LEU A 130 5.23 -2.98 5.14
C LEU A 130 3.96 -3.57 5.77
N MET A 131 2.95 -3.90 4.96
CA MET A 131 1.74 -4.56 5.43
C MET A 131 2.03 -5.93 6.05
N THR A 132 2.90 -6.74 5.44
CA THR A 132 3.28 -8.07 5.94
C THR A 132 3.92 -7.99 7.32
N ARG A 133 4.87 -7.06 7.55
CA ARG A 133 5.48 -6.90 8.89
C ARG A 133 4.45 -6.50 9.94
N GLY A 134 3.59 -5.52 9.63
CA GLY A 134 2.58 -5.06 10.56
C GLY A 134 1.48 -6.10 10.84
N LEU A 135 1.05 -6.84 9.82
CA LEU A 135 0.06 -7.92 9.97
C LEU A 135 0.62 -9.10 10.76
N ALA A 136 1.89 -9.47 10.55
CA ALA A 136 2.55 -10.49 11.35
C ALA A 136 2.51 -10.12 12.85
N ALA A 137 2.94 -8.89 13.17
CA ALA A 137 2.87 -8.38 14.54
C ALA A 137 1.43 -8.30 15.07
N ALA A 138 0.45 -7.95 14.23
CA ALA A 138 -0.95 -7.92 14.62
C ALA A 138 -1.51 -9.32 14.91
N PHE A 139 -1.13 -10.34 14.14
CA PHE A 139 -1.49 -11.73 14.40
C PHE A 139 -0.87 -12.23 15.70
N ASP A 140 0.41 -11.93 15.95
CA ASP A 140 1.08 -12.26 17.21
C ASP A 140 0.40 -11.56 18.41
N ALA A 141 -0.17 -10.38 18.20
CA ALA A 141 -0.95 -9.64 19.18
C ALA A 141 -2.44 -10.08 19.27
N GLY A 142 -2.83 -11.16 18.59
CA GLY A 142 -4.16 -11.77 18.71
C GLY A 142 -5.19 -11.33 17.67
N LEU A 143 -4.82 -10.61 16.61
CA LEU A 143 -5.71 -10.43 15.46
C LEU A 143 -6.04 -11.80 14.84
N PRO A 144 -7.32 -12.19 14.72
CA PRO A 144 -7.65 -13.49 14.13
C PRO A 144 -7.20 -13.58 12.67
N ARG A 145 -6.64 -14.72 12.27
CA ARG A 145 -6.32 -14.97 10.87
C ARG A 145 -7.61 -15.23 10.06
N PRO A 146 -7.76 -14.63 8.87
CA PRO A 146 -8.88 -14.94 7.99
C PRO A 146 -8.61 -16.25 7.23
N ASP A 147 -9.65 -16.81 6.64
CA ASP A 147 -9.55 -17.97 5.74
C ASP A 147 -9.31 -17.55 4.27
N LEU A 148 -9.66 -16.31 3.94
CA LEU A 148 -9.75 -15.81 2.56
C LEU A 148 -9.44 -14.32 2.49
N ILE A 149 -8.65 -13.92 1.49
CA ILE A 149 -8.34 -12.53 1.16
C ILE A 149 -9.09 -12.13 -0.12
N VAL A 150 -9.79 -10.99 -0.05
CA VAL A 150 -10.52 -10.40 -1.17
C VAL A 150 -10.02 -8.96 -1.40
N PRO A 151 -9.46 -8.61 -2.57
CA PRO A 151 -9.12 -7.21 -2.86
C PRO A 151 -10.37 -6.38 -3.11
N ALA A 152 -10.33 -5.10 -2.78
CA ALA A 152 -11.35 -4.16 -3.22
C ALA A 152 -11.38 -4.11 -4.78
N PRO A 153 -12.54 -4.36 -5.43
CA PRO A 153 -12.58 -4.39 -6.88
C PRO A 153 -12.63 -2.98 -7.48
N LEU A 154 -12.00 -2.84 -8.65
CA LEU A 154 -12.14 -1.69 -9.53
C LEU A 154 -13.28 -1.94 -10.53
N THR A 155 -13.82 -0.86 -11.09
CA THR A 155 -14.68 -0.97 -12.27
C THR A 155 -13.81 -1.34 -13.49
N PRO A 156 -14.38 -1.94 -14.54
CA PRO A 156 -13.64 -2.23 -15.77
C PRO A 156 -12.96 -0.99 -16.37
N GLU A 157 -13.61 0.17 -16.31
CA GLU A 157 -13.09 1.46 -16.82
C GLU A 157 -11.81 1.84 -16.08
N ARG A 158 -11.84 1.83 -14.75
CA ARG A 158 -10.67 2.16 -13.92
C ARG A 158 -9.55 1.12 -14.06
N LEU A 159 -9.90 -0.14 -14.27
CA LEU A 159 -8.90 -1.18 -14.51
C LEU A 159 -8.19 -0.95 -15.85
N ARG A 160 -8.92 -0.58 -16.91
CA ARG A 160 -8.34 -0.21 -18.21
C ARG A 160 -7.46 1.05 -18.12
N GLU A 161 -7.95 2.08 -17.43
CA GLU A 161 -7.20 3.33 -17.22
C GLU A 161 -5.90 3.13 -16.45
N ARG A 162 -5.90 2.25 -15.43
CA ARG A 162 -4.74 2.05 -14.54
C ARG A 162 -3.84 0.88 -14.95
N GLY A 163 -4.29 0.00 -15.84
CA GLY A 163 -3.60 -1.22 -16.26
C GLY A 163 -3.62 -2.38 -15.24
N TYR A 164 -3.87 -2.12 -13.95
CA TYR A 164 -3.91 -3.14 -12.90
C TYR A 164 -4.76 -2.72 -11.68
N ASN A 165 -5.09 -3.70 -10.83
CA ASN A 165 -5.74 -3.46 -9.55
C ASN A 165 -4.71 -3.45 -8.41
N GLN A 166 -4.47 -2.28 -7.83
CA GLN A 166 -3.53 -2.07 -6.71
C GLN A 166 -3.87 -2.97 -5.50
N ALA A 167 -5.15 -3.07 -5.15
CA ALA A 167 -5.60 -3.89 -4.05
C ALA A 167 -5.32 -5.38 -4.31
N TRP A 168 -5.44 -5.83 -5.57
CA TRP A 168 -5.08 -7.20 -5.95
C TRP A 168 -3.57 -7.45 -5.86
N GLU A 169 -2.75 -6.49 -6.30
CA GLU A 169 -1.30 -6.58 -6.19
C GLU A 169 -0.83 -6.73 -4.74
N LEU A 170 -1.46 -6.02 -3.81
CA LEU A 170 -1.23 -6.17 -2.38
C LEU A 170 -1.76 -7.53 -1.88
N ALA A 171 -3.02 -7.84 -2.16
CA ALA A 171 -3.71 -9.04 -1.68
C ALA A 171 -3.00 -10.34 -2.07
N ARG A 172 -2.61 -10.49 -3.34
CA ARG A 172 -1.95 -11.72 -3.84
C ARG A 172 -0.58 -11.94 -3.20
N ARG A 173 0.11 -10.87 -2.82
CA ARG A 173 1.42 -10.94 -2.14
C ARG A 173 1.25 -11.25 -0.66
N LEU A 174 0.23 -10.68 -0.02
CA LEU A 174 -0.16 -11.03 1.36
C LEU A 174 -0.59 -12.49 1.45
N GLY A 175 -1.39 -12.98 0.51
CA GLY A 175 -1.79 -14.39 0.43
C GLY A 175 -0.59 -15.33 0.39
N ARG A 176 0.40 -15.03 -0.46
CA ARG A 176 1.66 -15.80 -0.51
C ARG A 176 2.48 -15.71 0.79
N ALA A 177 2.51 -14.54 1.43
CA ALA A 177 3.31 -14.32 2.63
C ALA A 177 2.74 -15.04 3.86
N PHE A 178 1.42 -15.23 3.92
CA PHE A 178 0.73 -15.82 5.08
C PHE A 178 0.12 -17.19 4.82
N ASP A 179 0.32 -17.74 3.62
CA ASP A 179 -0.30 -18.98 3.13
C ASP A 179 -1.84 -18.93 3.19
N LEU A 180 -2.39 -17.84 2.64
CA LEU A 180 -3.83 -17.57 2.59
C LEU A 180 -4.32 -17.51 1.15
N ALA A 181 -5.49 -18.11 0.90
CA ALA A 181 -6.15 -18.00 -0.39
C ALA A 181 -6.49 -16.53 -0.68
N ALA A 182 -6.06 -16.01 -1.82
CA ALA A 182 -6.39 -14.66 -2.28
C ALA A 182 -7.13 -14.73 -3.61
N ARG A 183 -8.33 -14.16 -3.69
CA ARG A 183 -9.20 -14.24 -4.88
C ARG A 183 -9.77 -12.89 -5.25
N HIS A 184 -9.58 -12.49 -6.52
CA HIS A 184 -10.02 -11.21 -7.06
C HIS A 184 -11.36 -11.28 -7.81
N ASP A 185 -11.88 -12.49 -8.02
CA ASP A 185 -13.03 -12.82 -8.85
C ASP A 185 -14.33 -13.06 -8.06
N LEU A 186 -14.31 -12.77 -6.76
CA LEU A 186 -15.44 -13.04 -5.85
C LEU A 186 -16.44 -11.90 -5.77
N VAL A 187 -15.96 -10.66 -5.92
CA VAL A 187 -16.77 -9.46 -5.81
C VAL A 187 -16.50 -8.57 -7.00
N GLU A 188 -17.57 -8.07 -7.60
CA GLU A 188 -17.52 -7.09 -8.67
C GLU A 188 -18.05 -5.74 -8.21
N ARG A 189 -17.57 -4.68 -8.83
CA ARG A 189 -18.05 -3.31 -8.59
C ARG A 189 -19.04 -2.94 -9.69
N VAL A 190 -20.33 -2.91 -9.34
CA VAL A 190 -21.46 -2.74 -10.27
C VAL A 190 -21.75 -1.28 -10.59
N ILE A 191 -21.47 -0.36 -9.65
CA ILE A 191 -21.72 1.08 -9.85
C ILE A 191 -20.39 1.82 -10.12
N GLY A 192 -20.29 2.38 -11.33
CA GLY A 192 -19.25 3.31 -11.76
C GLY A 192 -19.50 4.71 -11.21
N GLY A 193 -18.98 5.00 -10.01
CA GLY A 193 -19.04 6.36 -9.47
C GLY A 193 -18.04 7.28 -10.17
N ALA A 194 -18.53 8.28 -10.90
CA ALA A 194 -17.74 9.44 -11.34
C ALA A 194 -17.04 10.06 -10.13
N HIS A 195 -15.72 10.28 -10.22
CA HIS A 195 -14.96 11.00 -9.20
C HIS A 195 -15.41 12.47 -9.16
N GLN A 196 -16.44 12.79 -8.39
CA GLN A 196 -16.65 14.15 -7.92
C GLN A 196 -15.83 14.31 -6.63
N ALA A 197 -14.66 14.91 -6.76
CA ALA A 197 -13.68 15.11 -5.68
C ALA A 197 -14.13 16.10 -4.58
N ALA A 198 -15.44 16.34 -4.42
CA ALA A 198 -15.97 17.41 -3.57
C ALA A 198 -17.19 17.02 -2.70
N LEU A 199 -17.44 15.72 -2.46
CA LEU A 199 -18.62 15.30 -1.67
C LEU A 199 -18.25 14.82 -0.26
N HIS A 200 -18.95 15.38 0.72
CA HIS A 200 -18.73 15.12 2.15
C HIS A 200 -19.23 13.73 2.57
N GLY A 201 -18.81 13.27 3.76
CA GLY A 201 -18.89 11.87 4.19
C GLY A 201 -20.27 11.21 4.12
N ASP A 202 -21.36 11.96 4.18
CA ASP A 202 -22.73 11.44 4.15
C ASP A 202 -23.22 11.13 2.73
N GLU A 203 -22.84 11.97 1.75
CA GLU A 203 -23.11 11.75 0.33
C GLU A 203 -22.28 10.59 -0.21
N ARG A 204 -21.03 10.48 0.25
CA ARG A 204 -20.16 9.36 -0.10
C ARG A 204 -20.72 8.01 0.38
N ARG A 205 -21.40 7.97 1.53
CA ARG A 205 -22.09 6.75 2.01
C ARG A 205 -23.28 6.37 1.11
N ARG A 206 -24.04 7.34 0.60
CA ARG A 206 -25.15 7.08 -0.33
C ARG A 206 -24.66 6.60 -1.70
N GLN A 207 -23.54 7.14 -2.19
CA GLN A 207 -22.97 6.75 -3.49
C GLN A 207 -22.40 5.35 -3.54
N VAL A 208 -21.98 4.76 -2.40
CA VAL A 208 -21.41 3.41 -2.41
C VAL A 208 -22.45 2.33 -2.11
N ARG A 209 -23.62 2.64 -1.56
CA ARG A 209 -24.64 1.61 -1.25
C ARG A 209 -25.00 0.82 -2.51
N GLY A 210 -24.90 -0.51 -2.45
CA GLY A 210 -25.16 -1.36 -3.62
C GLY A 210 -24.11 -1.28 -4.73
N ALA A 211 -22.94 -0.67 -4.47
CA ALA A 211 -21.87 -0.59 -5.47
C ALA A 211 -21.15 -1.92 -5.71
N TYR A 212 -21.39 -2.94 -4.87
CA TYR A 212 -20.73 -4.24 -4.94
C TYR A 212 -21.73 -5.38 -4.98
N ALA A 213 -21.44 -6.38 -5.81
CA ALA A 213 -22.18 -7.64 -5.88
C ALA A 213 -21.23 -8.82 -5.81
N LEU A 214 -21.71 -9.93 -5.25
CA LEU A 214 -20.98 -11.21 -5.28
C LEU A 214 -21.21 -11.88 -6.62
N THR A 215 -20.14 -12.42 -7.19
CA THR A 215 -20.24 -13.34 -8.33
C THR A 215 -20.83 -14.67 -7.85
N ALA A 216 -21.24 -15.54 -8.78
CA ALA A 216 -21.69 -16.90 -8.43
C ALA A 216 -20.61 -17.67 -7.63
N ALA A 217 -19.34 -17.52 -8.02
CA ALA A 217 -18.22 -18.08 -7.27
C ALA A 217 -18.04 -17.40 -5.90
N GLY A 218 -18.28 -16.08 -5.83
CA GLY A 218 -18.36 -15.28 -4.61
C GLY A 218 -19.30 -15.86 -3.57
N GLN A 219 -20.55 -16.12 -3.97
CA GLN A 219 -21.60 -16.62 -3.07
C GLN A 219 -21.19 -17.93 -2.36
N ILE A 220 -20.50 -18.82 -3.07
CA ILE A 220 -20.04 -20.10 -2.51
C ILE A 220 -18.77 -19.90 -1.67
N ALA A 221 -17.80 -19.15 -2.19
CA ALA A 221 -16.47 -19.08 -1.59
C ALA A 221 -16.44 -18.33 -0.25
N VAL A 222 -17.35 -17.38 -0.02
CA VAL A 222 -17.34 -16.55 1.19
C VAL A 222 -18.21 -17.11 2.32
N ALA A 223 -19.11 -18.04 2.02
CA ALA A 223 -20.06 -18.58 2.99
C ALA A 223 -19.34 -19.22 4.19
N ALA A 224 -19.74 -18.81 5.40
CA ALA A 224 -19.18 -19.23 6.69
C ALA A 224 -17.66 -19.02 6.85
N ARG A 225 -17.02 -18.18 6.01
CA ARG A 225 -15.58 -17.89 6.09
C ARG A 225 -15.29 -16.56 6.79
N HIS A 226 -14.14 -16.49 7.44
CA HIS A 226 -13.54 -15.24 7.90
C HIS A 226 -12.79 -14.60 6.74
N VAL A 227 -13.22 -13.42 6.30
CA VAL A 227 -12.68 -12.76 5.09
C VAL A 227 -11.89 -11.52 5.49
N ALA A 228 -10.72 -11.32 4.88
CA ALA A 228 -10.01 -10.04 4.92
C ALA A 228 -10.13 -9.31 3.59
N ILE A 229 -10.70 -8.10 3.62
CA ILE A 229 -10.68 -7.18 2.49
C ILE A 229 -9.32 -6.48 2.46
N VAL A 230 -8.71 -6.35 1.28
CA VAL A 230 -7.48 -5.56 1.09
C VAL A 230 -7.76 -4.33 0.23
N ASP A 231 -7.22 -3.17 0.63
CA ASP A 231 -7.23 -1.94 -0.17
C ASP A 231 -5.96 -1.11 0.11
N ASP A 232 -5.69 -0.11 -0.71
CA ASP A 232 -4.51 0.74 -0.52
C ASP A 232 -4.75 1.88 0.49
N VAL A 233 -5.89 2.57 0.43
CA VAL A 233 -6.17 3.75 1.26
C VAL A 233 -7.59 3.73 1.78
N MET A 234 -7.74 3.75 3.11
CA MET A 234 -9.01 3.97 3.77
C MET A 234 -9.15 5.43 4.23
N THR A 235 -10.09 6.17 3.63
CA THR A 235 -10.35 7.59 3.97
C THR A 235 -11.44 7.79 5.02
N THR A 236 -12.70 7.44 4.74
CA THR A 236 -13.78 7.40 5.75
C THR A 236 -14.15 5.97 6.14
N GLY A 237 -13.69 4.99 5.37
CA GLY A 237 -14.12 3.60 5.50
C GLY A 237 -15.45 3.27 4.86
N ALA A 238 -16.21 4.25 4.33
CA ALA A 238 -17.52 4.00 3.73
C ALA A 238 -17.49 2.96 2.61
N THR A 239 -16.44 3.00 1.77
CA THR A 239 -16.27 2.05 0.67
C THR A 239 -16.07 0.62 1.16
N LEU A 240 -15.16 0.43 2.11
CA LEU A 240 -14.87 -0.88 2.69
C LEU A 240 -16.03 -1.38 3.56
N ALA A 241 -16.79 -0.47 4.17
CA ALA A 241 -17.98 -0.80 4.92
C ALA A 241 -19.06 -1.42 4.02
N GLU A 242 -19.34 -0.83 2.85
CA GLU A 242 -20.29 -1.46 1.92
C GLU A 242 -19.77 -2.81 1.41
N LEU A 243 -18.49 -2.90 1.05
CA LEU A 243 -17.90 -4.16 0.61
C LEU A 243 -18.01 -5.25 1.70
N ALA A 244 -17.77 -4.88 2.96
CA ALA A 244 -17.95 -5.79 4.10
C ALA A 244 -19.41 -6.21 4.27
N LEU A 245 -20.37 -5.28 4.13
CA LEU A 245 -21.80 -5.60 4.17
C LEU A 245 -22.20 -6.54 3.03
N THR A 246 -21.67 -6.35 1.82
CA THR A 246 -21.91 -7.25 0.68
C THR A 246 -21.41 -8.66 0.97
N LEU A 247 -20.20 -8.79 1.53
CA LEU A 247 -19.63 -10.10 1.93
C LEU A 247 -20.44 -10.75 3.06
N GLN A 248 -20.86 -9.98 4.07
CA GLN A 248 -21.68 -10.46 5.19
C GLN A 248 -23.06 -10.92 4.73
N ARG A 249 -23.72 -10.18 3.82
CA ARG A 249 -24.98 -10.60 3.19
C ARG A 249 -24.82 -11.88 2.38
N GLY A 250 -23.63 -12.13 1.83
CA GLY A 250 -23.26 -13.39 1.20
C GLY A 250 -22.92 -14.54 2.16
N GLY A 251 -23.04 -14.33 3.47
CA GLY A 251 -22.82 -15.36 4.49
C GLY A 251 -21.40 -15.42 5.07
N ALA A 252 -20.54 -14.43 4.83
CA ALA A 252 -19.23 -14.37 5.51
C ALA A 252 -19.40 -14.31 7.04
N ALA A 253 -18.67 -15.15 7.77
CA ALA A 253 -18.76 -15.26 9.23
C ALA A 253 -18.21 -14.01 9.93
N SER A 254 -17.14 -13.43 9.39
CA SER A 254 -16.62 -12.13 9.81
C SER A 254 -15.85 -11.47 8.68
N VAL A 255 -15.78 -10.15 8.68
CA VAL A 255 -15.02 -9.41 7.67
C VAL A 255 -14.06 -8.45 8.35
N GLN A 256 -12.76 -8.58 8.06
CA GLN A 256 -11.73 -7.63 8.45
C GLN A 256 -11.35 -6.73 7.26
N ALA A 257 -10.77 -5.57 7.51
CA ALA A 257 -10.16 -4.74 6.49
C ALA A 257 -8.66 -4.55 6.74
N TRP A 258 -7.83 -4.78 5.73
CA TRP A 258 -6.40 -4.55 5.76
C TRP A 258 -6.05 -3.50 4.72
N VAL A 259 -5.60 -2.34 5.19
CA VAL A 259 -5.21 -1.24 4.31
C VAL A 259 -3.75 -0.88 4.45
N LEU A 260 -3.16 -0.45 3.35
CA LEU A 260 -1.80 0.09 3.40
C LEU A 260 -1.78 1.40 4.20
N ALA A 261 -2.70 2.32 3.93
CA ALA A 261 -2.77 3.60 4.64
C ALA A 261 -4.17 3.97 5.14
N ARG A 262 -4.22 4.61 6.32
CA ARG A 262 -5.43 5.18 6.91
C ARG A 262 -5.34 6.69 6.96
N THR A 263 -6.32 7.41 6.43
CA THR A 263 -6.37 8.87 6.62
C THR A 263 -6.64 9.22 8.09
N PRO A 264 -5.80 10.06 8.74
CA PRO A 264 -6.01 10.51 10.11
C PRO A 264 -7.35 11.22 10.30
N ALA A 265 -7.82 11.31 11.56
CA ALA A 265 -8.88 12.23 11.91
C ALA A 265 -8.42 13.67 11.62
N ARG A 266 -9.36 14.50 11.17
CA ARG A 266 -9.16 15.96 11.13
C ARG A 266 -9.46 16.55 12.48
#